data_AF-W1PIF2-F1
#
_entry.id   AF-W1PIF2-F1
#
_cell.length_a   1.000
_cell.length_b   1.000
_cell.length_c   1.000
_cell.angle_alpha   90.00
_cell.angle_beta   90.00
_cell.angle_gamma   90.00
#
_symmetry.space_group_name_H-M   'P 1'
#
loop_
_entity.id
_entity.type
_entity.pdbx_description
1 polymer ?
#
loop_
_entity_poly.entity_id
_entity_poly.type
_entity_poly.pdbx_seq_one_letter_code
_entity_poly.pdbx_strand_id
1 'polypeptide(L)'
;MPSLRKIEDTIQRIVRDFEAVEDGLEELRSSVYRPREILMPGGEPLRQYIVRSYGPPLAMVFQAMVTVHGRTFQGEASRTKKVVEKSATREALIFIDLLPTFADMLSDTLRENEGLRQCQAKLLIALDTSRSIFGRAERGLLNVRNAMQAHESMNW
;
A
#
# COMPACT_ATOMS: atom_id res chain seq x y z
N MET A 1 4.27 -13.98 -4.59
CA MET A 1 4.14 -13.33 -3.27
C MET A 1 2.73 -12.75 -3.15
N PRO A 2 1.88 -13.31 -2.27
CA PRO A 2 0.48 -12.90 -2.16
C PRO A 2 0.26 -11.45 -1.68
N SER A 3 1.22 -10.87 -0.96
CA SER A 3 1.17 -9.46 -0.50
C SER A 3 1.36 -8.44 -1.63
N LEU A 4 2.29 -8.69 -2.57
CA LEU A 4 2.52 -7.81 -3.72
C LEU A 4 1.30 -7.73 -4.66
N ARG A 5 0.60 -8.85 -4.86
CA ARG A 5 -0.66 -8.86 -5.64
C ARG A 5 -1.74 -8.00 -4.98
N LYS A 6 -1.88 -8.06 -3.65
CA LYS A 6 -2.85 -7.22 -2.93
C LYS A 6 -2.58 -5.72 -3.12
N ILE A 7 -1.30 -5.33 -3.12
CA ILE A 7 -0.89 -3.94 -3.39
C ILE A 7 -1.28 -3.55 -4.82
N GLU A 8 -0.96 -4.39 -5.80
CA GLU A 8 -1.26 -4.16 -7.21
C GLU A 8 -2.78 -4.08 -7.48
N ASP A 9 -3.55 -5.03 -6.97
CA ASP A 9 -5.01 -5.06 -7.08
C ASP A 9 -5.65 -3.81 -6.47
N THR A 10 -5.08 -3.32 -5.36
CA THR A 10 -5.55 -2.11 -4.70
C THR A 10 -5.22 -0.88 -5.53
N ILE A 11 -4.00 -0.76 -6.06
CA ILE A 11 -3.62 0.30 -7.03
C ILE A 11 -4.60 0.31 -8.20
N GLN A 12 -4.88 -0.85 -8.81
CA GLN A 12 -5.79 -0.95 -9.95
C GLN A 12 -7.22 -0.59 -9.59
N ARG A 13 -7.74 -1.06 -8.45
CA ARG A 13 -9.07 -0.67 -7.95
C ARG A 13 -9.17 0.84 -7.79
N ILE A 14 -8.15 1.46 -7.21
CA ILE A 14 -8.10 2.90 -6.99
C ILE A 14 -8.06 3.67 -8.30
N VAL A 15 -7.21 3.26 -9.26
CA VAL A 15 -7.17 3.87 -10.60
C VAL A 15 -8.57 3.88 -11.22
N ARG A 16 -9.28 2.76 -11.07
CA ARG A 16 -10.64 2.59 -11.57
C ARG A 16 -11.67 3.44 -10.82
N ASP A 17 -11.53 3.60 -9.50
CA ASP A 17 -12.39 4.50 -8.70
C ASP A 17 -12.13 5.98 -9.07
N PHE A 18 -10.90 6.34 -9.43
CA PHE A 18 -10.57 7.67 -9.98
C PHE A 18 -11.20 7.90 -11.36
N GLU A 19 -11.15 6.90 -12.25
CA GLU A 19 -11.84 6.95 -13.55
C GLU A 19 -13.36 7.08 -13.37
N ALA A 20 -13.96 6.35 -12.43
CA ALA A 20 -15.40 6.46 -12.12
C ALA A 20 -15.81 7.84 -11.57
N VAL A 21 -14.92 8.52 -10.84
CA VAL A 21 -15.11 9.93 -10.44
C VAL A 21 -15.07 10.86 -11.65
N GLU A 22 -14.33 10.54 -12.71
CA GLU A 22 -14.38 11.31 -13.97
C GLU A 22 -15.78 11.21 -14.61
N ASP A 23 -16.35 10.01 -14.67
CA ASP A 23 -17.65 9.74 -15.26
C ASP A 23 -18.80 10.38 -14.44
N GLY A 24 -18.79 10.25 -13.11
CA GLY A 24 -19.79 10.88 -12.24
C GLY A 24 -19.77 12.42 -12.27
N LEU A 25 -18.60 13.02 -12.55
CA LEU A 25 -18.47 14.46 -12.74
C LEU A 25 -18.95 14.91 -14.12
N GLU A 26 -18.95 14.02 -15.12
CA GLU A 26 -19.53 14.27 -16.45
C GLU A 26 -21.07 14.38 -16.38
N GLU A 27 -21.71 13.52 -15.59
CA GLU A 27 -23.18 13.49 -15.40
C GLU A 27 -23.71 14.75 -14.67
N LEU A 28 -22.93 15.27 -13.72
CA LEU A 28 -23.23 16.53 -13.00
C LEU A 28 -23.19 17.78 -13.90
N ARG A 29 -22.61 17.70 -15.11
CA ARG A 29 -22.55 18.81 -16.09
C ARG A 29 -23.90 19.16 -16.71
N SER A 30 -24.88 18.25 -16.65
CA SER A 30 -26.22 18.50 -17.20
C SER A 30 -27.06 19.44 -16.32
N SER A 31 -26.66 19.68 -15.07
CA SER A 31 -27.38 20.55 -14.15
C SER A 31 -26.68 21.91 -13.98
N VAL A 32 -27.40 22.98 -14.34
CA VAL A 32 -26.99 24.38 -14.28
C VAL A 32 -26.35 24.79 -12.93
N TYR A 33 -25.27 25.55 -13.03
CA TYR A 33 -24.36 26.00 -11.96
C TYR A 33 -25.09 26.68 -10.78
N ARG A 34 -25.13 26.01 -9.62
CA ARG A 34 -25.36 26.58 -8.29
C ARG A 34 -24.20 26.13 -7.37
N PRO A 35 -23.76 26.93 -6.39
CA PRO A 35 -22.91 26.42 -5.32
C PRO A 35 -23.71 25.31 -4.63
N ARG A 36 -23.29 24.05 -4.81
CA ARG A 36 -24.03 22.89 -4.33
C ARG A 36 -23.15 22.13 -3.36
N GLU A 37 -23.68 21.95 -2.17
CA GLU A 37 -23.24 20.93 -1.22
C GLU A 37 -23.29 19.59 -1.96
N ILE A 38 -22.13 18.99 -2.20
CA ILE A 38 -22.01 17.71 -2.90
C ILE A 38 -22.06 16.62 -1.82
N LEU A 39 -23.17 15.89 -1.76
CA LEU A 39 -23.31 14.72 -0.89
C LEU A 39 -22.68 13.51 -1.59
N MET A 40 -21.74 12.84 -0.93
CA MET A 40 -21.20 11.55 -1.38
C MET A 40 -22.31 10.47 -1.38
N PRO A 41 -22.23 9.43 -2.25
CA PRO A 41 -23.02 8.21 -2.06
C PRO A 41 -22.59 7.57 -0.74
N GLY A 42 -23.35 7.83 0.33
CA GLY A 42 -23.01 7.45 1.70
C GLY A 42 -23.55 8.36 2.79
N GLY A 43 -24.04 9.57 2.46
CA GLY A 43 -24.78 10.43 3.40
C GLY A 43 -23.94 11.19 4.44
N GLU A 44 -22.62 11.04 4.44
CA GLU A 44 -21.72 11.85 5.28
C GLU A 44 -21.64 13.30 4.76
N PRO A 45 -21.84 14.32 5.62
CA PRO A 45 -21.89 15.71 5.19
C PRO A 45 -20.47 16.27 5.01
N LEU A 46 -19.90 16.24 3.80
CA LEU A 46 -18.62 16.88 3.54
C LEU A 46 -18.49 17.47 2.14
N ARG A 47 -18.20 18.79 2.10
CA ARG A 47 -17.11 19.45 1.35
C ARG A 47 -17.43 20.94 1.21
N GLN A 48 -16.73 21.80 1.96
CA GLN A 48 -16.70 23.22 1.58
C GLN A 48 -15.80 23.36 0.35
N TYR A 49 -16.42 23.63 -0.79
CA TYR A 49 -15.74 23.99 -2.03
C TYR A 49 -15.67 25.50 -2.16
N ILE A 50 -14.47 26.02 -2.35
CA ILE A 50 -14.25 27.43 -2.65
C ILE A 50 -13.50 27.51 -3.99
N VAL A 51 -14.09 28.19 -4.97
CA VAL A 51 -13.44 28.50 -6.24
C VAL A 51 -13.18 30.00 -6.29
N ARG A 52 -11.91 30.38 -6.42
CA ARG A 52 -11.48 31.76 -6.64
C ARG A 52 -11.18 31.96 -8.12
N SER A 53 -11.41 33.17 -8.62
CA SER A 53 -11.07 33.60 -9.97
C SER A 53 -10.23 34.86 -9.91
N TYR A 54 -9.17 34.91 -10.73
CA TYR A 54 -8.19 35.98 -10.77
C TYR A 54 -7.96 36.42 -12.22
N GLY A 55 -7.58 37.68 -12.41
CA GLY A 55 -7.19 38.23 -13.71
C GLY A 55 -8.34 38.76 -14.58
N PRO A 56 -8.00 39.43 -15.70
CA PRO A 56 -8.99 40.02 -16.60
C PRO A 56 -9.79 38.93 -17.36
N PRO A 57 -10.98 39.24 -17.90
CA PRO A 57 -11.87 38.25 -18.51
C PRO A 57 -11.22 37.33 -19.56
N LEU A 58 -10.28 37.87 -20.37
CA LEU A 58 -9.58 37.12 -21.43
C LEU A 58 -8.38 36.29 -20.92
N ALA A 59 -7.95 36.51 -19.68
CA ALA A 59 -6.84 35.80 -19.04
C ALA A 59 -7.23 35.29 -17.64
N MET A 60 -8.50 34.96 -17.45
CA MET A 60 -9.02 34.53 -16.15
C MET A 60 -8.39 33.19 -15.74
N VAL A 61 -7.95 33.13 -14.49
CA VAL A 61 -7.40 31.93 -13.86
C VAL A 61 -8.28 31.57 -12.68
N PHE A 62 -8.67 30.32 -12.61
CA PHE A 62 -9.43 29.76 -11.50
C PHE A 62 -8.50 28.99 -10.57
N GLN A 63 -8.96 28.81 -9.34
CA GLN A 63 -8.29 28.00 -8.32
C GLN A 63 -9.34 27.45 -7.38
N ALA A 64 -9.32 26.15 -7.12
CA ALA A 64 -10.26 25.51 -6.21
C ALA A 64 -9.58 25.04 -4.93
N MET A 65 -10.34 25.09 -3.85
CA MET A 65 -9.98 24.54 -2.54
C MET A 65 -11.12 23.65 -2.06
N VAL A 66 -10.76 22.52 -1.46
CA VAL A 66 -11.67 21.51 -0.94
C VAL A 66 -11.31 21.25 0.51
N THR A 67 -12.27 21.46 1.41
CA THR A 67 -12.07 21.14 2.83
C THR A 67 -12.80 19.86 3.20
N VAL A 68 -12.06 18.90 3.73
CA VAL A 68 -12.57 17.60 4.17
C VAL A 68 -11.94 17.29 5.53
N HIS A 69 -12.76 16.90 6.52
CA HIS A 69 -12.32 16.65 7.90
C HIS A 69 -11.42 17.77 8.50
N GLY A 70 -11.74 19.04 8.21
CA GLY A 70 -10.99 20.18 8.71
C GLY A 70 -9.63 20.44 8.03
N ARG A 71 -9.26 19.65 7.01
CA ARG A 71 -8.07 19.88 6.17
C ARG A 71 -8.48 20.43 4.82
N THR A 72 -7.77 21.46 4.36
CA THR A 72 -8.03 22.11 3.07
C THR A 72 -6.98 21.70 2.05
N PHE A 73 -7.44 21.25 0.89
CA PHE A 73 -6.64 20.81 -0.24
C PHE A 73 -6.85 21.77 -1.40
N GLN A 74 -5.77 22.22 -1.99
CA GLN A 74 -5.79 23.18 -3.07
C GLN A 74 -5.44 22.49 -4.38
N GLY A 75 -6.34 22.61 -5.35
CA GLY A 75 -6.11 22.12 -6.70
C GLY A 75 -5.20 23.06 -7.51
N GLU A 76 -4.60 22.49 -8.54
CA GLU A 76 -3.84 23.21 -9.55
C GLU A 76 -4.71 24.29 -10.20
N ALA A 77 -4.14 25.47 -10.38
CA ALA A 77 -4.83 26.59 -11.00
C ALA A 77 -4.99 26.36 -12.52
N SER A 78 -6.10 26.80 -13.10
CA SER A 78 -6.38 26.56 -14.51
C SER A 78 -7.29 27.64 -15.09
N ARG A 79 -7.31 27.75 -16.43
CA ARG A 79 -8.24 28.64 -17.15
C ARG A 79 -9.69 28.15 -17.14
N THR A 80 -9.95 26.98 -16.58
CA THR A 80 -11.32 26.44 -16.47
C THR A 80 -11.65 26.03 -15.05
N LYS A 81 -12.87 26.36 -14.60
CA LYS A 81 -13.38 25.97 -13.28
C LYS A 81 -13.41 24.44 -13.10
N LYS A 82 -13.74 23.69 -14.16
CA LYS A 82 -13.76 22.22 -14.13
C LYS A 82 -12.42 21.62 -13.73
N VAL A 83 -11.34 22.07 -14.36
CA VAL A 83 -10.00 21.49 -14.13
C VAL A 83 -9.57 21.73 -12.69
N VAL A 84 -9.84 22.91 -12.14
CA VAL A 84 -9.43 23.24 -10.77
C VAL A 84 -10.23 22.47 -9.73
N GLU A 85 -11.55 22.34 -9.90
CA GLU A 85 -12.41 21.56 -9.00
C GLU A 85 -12.01 20.08 -8.98
N LYS A 86 -11.73 19.53 -10.17
CA LYS A 86 -11.21 18.15 -10.32
C LYS A 86 -9.87 17.98 -9.60
N SER A 87 -8.95 18.92 -9.82
CA SER A 87 -7.63 18.87 -9.19
C SER A 87 -7.73 18.92 -7.66
N ALA A 88 -8.49 19.85 -7.10
CA ALA A 88 -8.64 19.97 -5.64
C ALA A 88 -9.31 18.74 -5.00
N THR A 89 -10.28 18.16 -5.70
CA THR A 89 -10.96 16.93 -5.26
C THR A 89 -10.02 15.72 -5.29
N ARG A 90 -9.19 15.61 -6.34
CA ARG A 90 -8.18 14.56 -6.48
C ARG A 90 -7.17 14.61 -5.32
N GLU A 91 -6.66 15.79 -5.00
CA GLU A 91 -5.73 15.97 -3.87
C GLU A 91 -6.36 15.54 -2.54
N ALA A 92 -7.62 15.92 -2.30
CA ALA A 92 -8.32 15.52 -1.08
C ALA A 92 -8.50 13.99 -0.98
N LEU A 93 -8.90 13.32 -2.08
CA LEU A 93 -9.09 11.86 -2.11
C LEU A 93 -7.77 11.10 -1.91
N ILE A 94 -6.69 11.54 -2.56
CA ILE A 94 -5.35 10.99 -2.35
C ILE A 94 -4.97 11.08 -0.87
N PHE A 95 -5.22 12.22 -0.24
CA PHE A 95 -4.75 12.40 1.10
C PHE A 95 -5.57 11.62 2.14
N ILE A 96 -6.89 11.55 1.95
CA ILE A 96 -7.81 11.09 2.99
C ILE A 96 -8.05 9.59 2.92
N ASP A 97 -8.20 9.06 1.71
CA ASP A 97 -8.55 7.66 1.51
C ASP A 97 -7.31 6.85 1.11
N LEU A 98 -6.46 7.41 0.26
CA LEU A 98 -5.37 6.67 -0.38
C LEU A 98 -4.16 6.45 0.53
N LEU A 99 -3.62 7.54 1.11
CA LEU A 99 -2.40 7.46 1.90
C LEU A 99 -2.54 6.55 3.14
N PRO A 100 -3.63 6.62 3.94
CA PRO A 100 -3.79 5.73 5.09
C PRO A 100 -3.90 4.25 4.69
N THR A 101 -4.70 3.95 3.66
CA THR A 101 -4.88 2.58 3.16
C THR A 101 -3.56 1.96 2.69
N PHE A 102 -2.72 2.73 2.00
CA PHE A 102 -1.38 2.27 1.62
C PHE A 102 -0.44 2.12 2.81
N ALA A 103 -0.46 3.06 3.75
CA ALA A 103 0.38 3.01 4.93
C ALA A 103 0.11 1.74 5.75
N ASP A 104 -1.16 1.40 5.97
CA ASP A 104 -1.57 0.20 6.70
C ASP A 104 -1.10 -1.07 5.99
N MET A 105 -1.32 -1.16 4.68
CA MET A 105 -0.93 -2.34 3.89
C MET A 105 0.58 -2.54 3.81
N LEU A 106 1.34 -1.45 3.68
CA LEU A 106 2.80 -1.50 3.73
C LEU A 106 3.29 -1.93 5.11
N SER A 107 2.65 -1.44 6.18
CA SER A 107 2.94 -1.84 7.55
C SER A 107 2.71 -3.34 7.77
N ASP A 108 1.59 -3.88 7.28
CA ASP A 108 1.30 -5.32 7.34
C ASP A 108 2.33 -6.15 6.56
N THR A 109 2.69 -5.70 5.36
CA THR A 109 3.69 -6.38 4.52
C THR A 109 5.08 -6.37 5.18
N LEU A 110 5.46 -5.28 5.84
CA LEU A 110 6.71 -5.20 6.60
C LEU A 110 6.71 -6.17 7.79
N ARG A 111 5.59 -6.27 8.51
CA ARG A 111 5.43 -7.22 9.62
C ARG A 111 5.54 -8.67 9.16
N GLU A 112 4.88 -9.02 8.05
CA GLU A 112 4.97 -10.36 7.44
C GLU A 112 6.42 -10.72 7.08
N ASN A 113 7.14 -9.80 6.44
CA ASN A 113 8.54 -10.00 6.05
C ASN A 113 9.45 -10.20 7.26
N GLU A 114 9.26 -9.43 8.32
CA GLU A 114 10.04 -9.62 9.56
C GLU A 114 9.75 -10.98 10.19
N GLY A 115 8.49 -11.44 10.18
CA GLY A 115 8.12 -12.79 10.61
C GLY A 115 8.81 -13.88 9.80
N LEU A 116 8.90 -13.72 8.47
CA LEU A 116 9.62 -14.65 7.59
C LEU A 116 11.12 -14.69 7.89
N ARG A 117 11.75 -13.54 8.13
CA ARG A 117 13.18 -13.45 8.49
C ARG A 117 13.47 -14.17 9.80
N GLN A 118 12.59 -14.02 10.79
CA GLN A 118 12.70 -14.74 12.07
C GLN A 118 12.55 -16.26 11.89
N CYS A 119 11.60 -16.70 11.07
CA CYS A 119 11.45 -18.12 10.72
C CYS A 119 12.70 -18.66 10.00
N GLN A 120 13.25 -17.90 9.05
CA GLN A 120 14.48 -18.26 8.35
C GLN A 120 15.67 -18.41 9.31
N ALA A 121 15.82 -17.51 10.27
CA ALA A 121 16.86 -17.60 11.30
C ALA A 121 16.72 -18.86 12.17
N LYS A 122 15.49 -19.19 12.60
CA LYS A 122 15.21 -20.41 13.36
C LYS A 122 15.56 -21.67 12.58
N LEU A 123 15.20 -21.72 11.30
CA LEU A 123 15.52 -22.85 10.43
C LEU A 123 17.03 -23.04 10.26
N LEU A 124 17.78 -21.94 10.15
CA LEU A 124 19.24 -22.01 10.03
C LEU A 124 19.87 -22.60 11.30
N ILE A 125 19.44 -22.14 12.48
CA ILE A 125 19.89 -22.68 13.77
C ILE A 125 19.56 -24.18 13.88
N ALA A 126 18.35 -24.57 13.49
CA ALA A 126 17.93 -25.97 13.51
C ALA A 126 18.77 -26.84 12.55
N LEU A 127 19.09 -26.31 11.37
CA LEU A 127 19.95 -26.99 10.39
C LEU A 127 21.37 -27.19 10.92
N ASP A 128 21.97 -26.17 11.53
CA ASP A 128 23.32 -26.26 12.10
C ASP A 128 23.37 -27.23 13.28
N THR A 129 22.32 -27.22 14.11
CA THR A 129 22.17 -28.19 15.21
C THR A 129 22.08 -29.61 14.67
N SER A 130 21.27 -29.83 13.63
CA SER A 130 21.13 -31.13 12.98
C SER A 130 22.45 -31.62 12.37
N ARG A 131 23.17 -30.74 11.66
CA ARG A 131 24.51 -31.05 11.12
C ARG A 131 25.50 -31.45 12.21
N SER A 132 25.49 -30.74 13.34
CA SER A 132 26.34 -31.06 14.49
C SER A 132 26.04 -32.44 15.08
N ILE A 133 24.74 -32.76 15.26
CA ILE A 133 24.28 -34.07 15.76
C ILE A 133 24.69 -35.17 14.79
N PHE A 134 24.42 -34.99 13.50
CA PHE A 134 24.77 -35.96 12.46
C PHE A 134 26.28 -36.23 12.43
N GLY A 135 27.10 -35.17 12.44
CA GLY A 135 28.56 -35.34 12.46
C GLY A 135 29.07 -36.02 13.74
N ARG A 136 28.40 -35.83 14.89
CA ARG A 136 28.72 -36.57 16.11
C ARG A 136 28.36 -38.06 15.97
N ALA A 137 27.19 -38.36 15.44
CA ALA A 137 26.73 -39.74 15.23
C ALA A 137 27.66 -40.49 14.27
N GLU A 138 28.05 -39.86 13.16
CA GLU A 138 28.97 -40.43 12.16
C GLU A 138 30.33 -40.79 12.77
N ARG A 139 30.93 -39.87 13.54
CA ARG A 139 32.17 -40.16 14.28
C ARG A 139 32.00 -41.30 15.29
N GLY A 140 30.86 -41.35 15.97
CA GLY A 140 30.52 -42.44 16.89
C GLY A 140 30.50 -43.79 16.19
N LEU A 141 29.81 -43.89 15.04
CA LEU A 141 29.74 -45.11 14.24
C LEU A 141 31.12 -45.53 13.70
N LEU A 142 31.92 -44.57 13.24
CA LEU A 142 33.29 -44.85 12.77
C LEU A 142 34.18 -45.42 13.89
N ASN A 143 34.10 -44.83 15.09
CA ASN A 143 34.84 -45.33 16.25
C ASN A 143 34.43 -46.75 16.64
N VAL A 144 33.12 -47.05 16.63
CA VAL A 144 32.62 -48.42 16.89
C VAL A 144 33.16 -49.40 15.86
N ARG A 145 33.10 -49.05 14.56
CA ARG A 145 33.62 -49.89 13.48
C ARG A 145 35.11 -50.17 13.65
N ASN A 146 35.91 -49.14 13.93
CA ASN A 146 37.35 -49.27 14.12
C ASN A 146 37.67 -50.17 15.32
N ALA A 147 36.93 -50.03 16.42
CA ALA A 147 37.10 -50.88 17.61
C ALA A 147 36.79 -52.36 17.31
N MET A 148 35.73 -52.63 16.54
CA MET A 148 35.39 -54.00 16.12
C MET A 148 36.50 -54.63 15.28
N GLN A 149 37.04 -53.90 14.29
CA GLN A 149 38.14 -54.39 13.45
C GLN A 149 39.43 -54.65 14.24
N ALA A 150 39.73 -53.79 15.22
CA ALA A 150 40.89 -53.98 16.09
C ALA A 150 40.75 -55.24 16.96
N HIS A 151 39.56 -55.48 17.53
CA HIS A 151 39.28 -56.69 18.30
C HIS A 151 39.36 -57.97 17.45
N GLU A 152 38.85 -57.95 16.22
CA GLU A 152 38.98 -59.07 15.28
C GLU A 152 40.44 -59.36 14.91
N SER A 153 41.27 -58.32 14.79
CA SER A 153 42.70 -58.46 14.43
C SER A 153 43.57 -58.96 15.58
N MET A 154 43.11 -58.88 16.84
CA MET A 154 43.83 -59.39 18.02
C MET A 154 43.52 -60.85 18.37
N ASN A 155 42.52 -61.45 17.73
CA ASN A 155 42.11 -62.85 17.96
C ASN A 155 42.75 -63.85 16.95
N TRP A 156 43.79 -63.43 16.22
CA TRP A 156 44.64 -64.25 15.35
C TRP A 156 46.09 -64.15 15.78
#